data_AF-A0A948AZP5-F1
#
_entry.id   AF-A0A948AZP5-F1
#
_cell.length_a   1.000
_cell.length_b   1.000
_cell.length_c   1.000
_cell.angle_alpha   90.00
_cell.angle_beta   90.00
_cell.angle_gamma   90.00
#
_symmetry.space_group_name_H-M   'P 1'
#
loop_
_entity.id
_entity.type
_entity.pdbx_description
1 polymer ?
#
loop_
_entity_poly.entity_id
_entity_poly.type
_entity_poly.pdbx_seq_one_letter_code
_entity_poly.pdbx_strand_id
1 'polypeptide(L)'
;MKKLNLVLFSLLFITILSGCSISNSKDSDLQPDNNVLTENEAKEIAELTCIKGGESLAPGYYNENTKTWWFDANLNSTQEGCNPACVVFEDTKTAEINWRCTGLTEPGTSTDKAIQKLLIEKYPKYADTLFVNILQETKSHARGNVVFVTGAPGGYFFATKIDNVWQVVFDGNGQIPCNLSEYGFPAEMLSDCAE
;
A
#
# COMPACT_ATOMS: atom_id res chain seq x y z
N MET A 1 -46.85 9.25 -58.97
CA MET A 1 -46.51 7.83 -58.79
C MET A 1 -46.42 7.53 -57.29
N LYS A 2 -47.24 6.56 -56.84
CA LYS A 2 -47.16 5.70 -55.63
C LYS A 2 -47.07 6.40 -54.25
N LYS A 3 -48.20 6.45 -53.52
CA LYS A 3 -48.68 5.55 -52.42
C LYS A 3 -48.30 6.14 -51.05
N LEU A 4 -49.20 6.80 -50.31
CA LEU A 4 -50.24 6.24 -49.43
C LEU A 4 -49.71 5.16 -48.49
N ASN A 5 -49.56 5.49 -47.21
CA ASN A 5 -49.89 4.60 -46.10
C ASN A 5 -50.28 5.41 -44.86
N LEU A 6 -51.59 5.38 -44.63
CA LEU A 6 -52.33 5.73 -43.43
C LEU A 6 -52.14 4.59 -42.42
N VAL A 7 -51.65 4.88 -41.22
CA VAL A 7 -51.85 4.00 -40.06
C VAL A 7 -52.34 4.84 -38.90
N LEU A 8 -53.66 4.83 -38.75
CA LEU A 8 -54.38 5.11 -37.52
C LEU A 8 -54.09 3.94 -36.56
N PHE A 9 -53.61 4.18 -35.35
CA PHE A 9 -53.92 3.27 -34.25
C PHE A 9 -54.14 4.05 -32.95
N SER A 10 -55.36 3.85 -32.46
CA SER A 10 -56.05 4.43 -31.31
C SER A 10 -55.23 4.62 -30.05
N LEU A 11 -55.41 5.80 -29.45
CA LEU A 11 -55.32 6.02 -28.02
C LEU A 11 -56.24 5.04 -27.28
N LEU A 12 -55.66 4.17 -26.46
CA LEU A 12 -56.38 3.49 -25.39
C LEU A 12 -55.84 4.03 -24.05
N PHE A 13 -56.54 5.04 -23.53
CA PHE A 13 -56.40 5.52 -22.16
C PHE A 13 -56.91 4.40 -21.23
N ILE A 14 -56.00 3.66 -20.61
CA ILE A 14 -56.34 2.78 -19.49
C ILE A 14 -56.11 3.59 -18.21
N THR A 15 -57.18 4.18 -17.70
CA THR A 15 -57.25 4.69 -16.33
C THR A 15 -57.43 3.49 -15.38
N ILE A 16 -56.38 3.10 -14.67
CA ILE A 16 -56.50 2.25 -13.47
C ILE A 16 -56.36 3.16 -12.25
N LEU A 17 -57.50 3.62 -11.75
CA LEU A 17 -57.66 4.06 -10.36
C LEU A 17 -58.00 2.82 -9.54
N SER A 18 -57.11 2.39 -8.64
CA SER A 18 -57.45 1.90 -7.30
C SER A 18 -56.25 1.23 -6.64
N GLY A 19 -55.93 1.68 -5.43
CA GLY A 19 -55.29 0.85 -4.41
C GLY A 19 -53.81 1.11 -4.17
N CYS A 20 -53.47 2.24 -3.55
CA CYS A 20 -52.33 2.26 -2.64
C CYS A 20 -52.66 1.31 -1.48
N SER A 21 -52.22 0.06 -1.56
CA SER A 21 -51.96 -0.71 -0.35
C SER A 21 -50.58 -0.29 0.13
N ILE A 22 -50.54 0.60 1.12
CA ILE A 22 -49.37 0.75 1.98
C ILE A 22 -49.30 -0.54 2.78
N SER A 23 -48.69 -1.57 2.21
CA SER A 23 -48.11 -2.63 3.01
C SER A 23 -46.96 -1.99 3.77
N ASN A 24 -47.18 -1.71 5.05
CA ASN A 24 -46.11 -1.63 6.04
C ASN A 24 -45.28 -2.91 5.89
N SER A 25 -44.25 -2.89 5.05
CA SER A 25 -43.16 -3.84 5.17
C SER A 25 -42.52 -3.49 6.49
N LYS A 26 -42.87 -4.29 7.49
CA LYS A 26 -42.14 -4.41 8.73
C LYS A 26 -40.66 -4.31 8.40
N ASP A 27 -40.06 -3.27 8.94
CA ASP A 27 -38.76 -3.34 9.59
C ASP A 27 -38.74 -4.67 10.39
N SER A 28 -38.20 -5.71 9.76
CA SER A 28 -37.93 -6.99 10.39
C SER A 28 -36.62 -7.51 9.82
N ASP A 29 -35.65 -7.55 10.71
CA ASP A 29 -34.42 -8.31 10.66
C ASP A 29 -33.41 -7.89 9.59
N LEU A 30 -32.45 -7.08 10.04
CA LEU A 30 -31.04 -7.40 9.82
C LEU A 30 -30.80 -8.83 10.35
N GLN A 31 -31.18 -9.85 9.58
CA GLN A 31 -30.58 -11.16 9.76
C GLN A 31 -29.11 -11.00 9.37
N PRO A 32 -28.15 -11.44 10.22
CA PRO A 32 -26.78 -11.54 9.77
C PRO A 32 -26.78 -12.52 8.60
N ASP A 33 -26.57 -11.99 7.39
CA ASP A 33 -26.36 -12.81 6.21
C ASP A 33 -25.12 -13.64 6.48
N ASN A 34 -25.31 -14.91 6.83
CA ASN A 34 -24.23 -15.88 7.07
C ASN A 34 -23.52 -16.26 5.75
N ASN A 35 -23.42 -15.32 4.81
CA ASN A 35 -22.88 -15.48 3.47
C ASN A 35 -21.36 -15.28 3.48
N VAL A 36 -20.73 -16.01 4.40
CA VAL A 36 -19.29 -16.16 4.46
C VAL A 36 -18.85 -16.76 3.14
N LEU A 37 -17.90 -16.10 2.47
CA LEU A 37 -17.40 -16.56 1.18
C LEU A 37 -16.71 -17.92 1.38
N THR A 38 -17.15 -18.94 0.65
CA THR A 38 -16.48 -20.25 0.71
C THR A 38 -15.16 -20.22 -0.05
N GLU A 39 -14.25 -21.16 0.26
CA GLU A 39 -12.97 -21.28 -0.46
C GLU A 39 -13.19 -21.44 -1.97
N ASN A 40 -14.17 -22.26 -2.37
CA ASN A 40 -14.45 -22.53 -3.79
C ASN A 40 -14.93 -21.28 -4.53
N GLU A 41 -15.86 -20.53 -3.95
CA GLU A 41 -16.33 -19.28 -4.54
C GLU A 41 -15.20 -18.23 -4.61
N ALA A 42 -14.38 -18.14 -3.56
CA ALA A 42 -13.20 -17.27 -3.56
C ALA A 42 -12.20 -17.69 -4.64
N LYS A 43 -11.97 -18.99 -4.80
CA LYS A 43 -11.05 -19.54 -5.80
C LYS A 43 -11.51 -19.22 -7.22
N GLU A 44 -12.81 -19.30 -7.51
CA GLU A 44 -13.37 -18.91 -8.82
C GLU A 44 -13.12 -17.41 -9.13
N ILE A 45 -13.31 -16.53 -8.15
CA ILE A 45 -13.04 -15.09 -8.30
C ILE A 45 -11.53 -14.85 -8.53
N ALA A 46 -10.67 -15.56 -7.80
CA ALA A 46 -9.23 -15.45 -7.90
C ALA A 46 -8.71 -15.91 -9.26
N GLU A 47 -9.17 -17.07 -9.74
CA GLU A 47 -8.80 -17.62 -11.05
C GLU A 47 -9.26 -16.70 -12.20
N LEU A 48 -10.45 -16.08 -12.09
CA LEU A 48 -10.97 -15.14 -13.08
C LEU A 48 -10.17 -13.83 -13.14
N THR A 49 -9.73 -13.32 -11.99
CA THR A 49 -9.21 -11.96 -11.88
C THR A 49 -7.68 -11.91 -11.92
N CYS A 50 -7.02 -12.78 -11.17
CA CYS A 50 -5.58 -12.74 -10.96
C CYS A 50 -4.81 -13.59 -11.97
N ILE A 51 -5.42 -14.63 -12.55
CA ILE A 51 -4.75 -15.55 -13.48
C ILE A 51 -5.30 -15.38 -14.90
N LYS A 52 -4.41 -15.05 -15.84
CA LYS A 52 -4.70 -15.09 -17.27
C LYS A 52 -4.03 -16.34 -17.87
N GLY A 53 -4.56 -17.53 -17.61
CA GLY A 53 -3.83 -18.74 -18.05
C GLY A 53 -4.43 -20.13 -17.79
N GLY A 54 -5.51 -20.26 -17.01
CA GLY A 54 -6.17 -21.57 -16.83
C GLY A 54 -5.40 -22.58 -15.96
N GLU A 55 -4.41 -22.14 -15.20
CA GLU A 55 -3.82 -22.97 -14.14
C GLU A 55 -4.71 -22.91 -12.89
N SER A 56 -4.97 -24.07 -12.27
CA SER A 56 -5.75 -24.10 -11.04
C SER A 56 -4.90 -23.66 -9.86
N LEU A 57 -5.46 -22.80 -9.00
CA LEU A 57 -4.79 -22.37 -7.78
C LEU A 57 -4.62 -23.54 -6.80
N ALA A 58 -3.53 -23.51 -6.04
CA ALA A 58 -3.40 -24.32 -4.84
C ALA A 58 -4.51 -23.97 -3.82
N PRO A 59 -4.77 -24.81 -2.81
CA PRO A 59 -5.70 -24.47 -1.72
C PRO A 59 -5.37 -23.12 -1.09
N GLY A 60 -6.42 -22.35 -0.79
CA GLY A 60 -6.30 -21.03 -0.20
C GLY A 60 -6.25 -21.06 1.32
N TYR A 61 -5.94 -19.92 1.91
CA TYR A 61 -6.06 -19.70 3.36
C TYR A 61 -6.96 -18.50 3.62
N TYR A 62 -7.85 -18.63 4.61
CA TYR A 62 -8.76 -17.55 5.02
C TYR A 62 -8.20 -16.77 6.20
N ASN A 63 -8.19 -15.45 6.09
CA ASN A 63 -7.82 -14.53 7.15
C ASN A 63 -9.06 -13.88 7.76
N GLU A 64 -9.44 -14.38 8.95
CA GLU A 64 -10.60 -13.92 9.72
C GLU A 64 -10.52 -12.42 10.09
N ASN A 65 -9.32 -11.89 10.35
CA ASN A 65 -9.13 -10.50 10.79
C ASN A 65 -9.46 -9.50 9.69
N THR A 66 -9.16 -9.85 8.44
CA THR A 66 -9.36 -9.00 7.27
C THR A 66 -10.52 -9.44 6.40
N LYS A 67 -11.18 -10.55 6.73
CA LYS A 67 -12.25 -11.16 5.93
C LYS A 67 -11.82 -11.39 4.48
N THR A 68 -10.64 -11.99 4.30
CA THR A 68 -10.06 -12.24 2.98
C THR A 68 -9.55 -13.66 2.79
N TRP A 69 -9.72 -14.17 1.57
CA TRP A 69 -9.09 -15.40 1.10
C TRP A 69 -7.79 -15.10 0.36
N TRP A 70 -6.76 -15.91 0.60
CA TRP A 70 -5.44 -15.76 0.01
C TRP A 70 -5.07 -17.02 -0.77
N PHE A 71 -4.71 -16.84 -2.03
CA PHE A 71 -4.21 -17.89 -2.89
C PHE A 71 -2.84 -17.51 -3.45
N ASP A 72 -1.92 -18.45 -3.54
CA ASP A 72 -0.64 -18.22 -4.21
C ASP A 72 -0.88 -17.98 -5.70
N ALA A 73 -0.48 -16.82 -6.22
CA ALA A 73 -0.69 -16.51 -7.63
C ALA A 73 0.53 -16.96 -8.44
N ASN A 74 0.32 -17.70 -9.53
CA ASN A 74 1.36 -17.92 -10.52
C ASN A 74 1.21 -16.87 -11.63
N LEU A 75 1.90 -15.75 -11.47
CA LEU A 75 1.92 -14.70 -12.48
C LEU A 75 3.12 -14.95 -13.40
N ASN A 76 2.94 -14.77 -14.71
CA ASN A 76 4.05 -14.73 -15.68
C ASN A 76 4.96 -13.48 -15.52
N SER A 77 5.00 -12.91 -14.32
CA SER A 77 5.79 -11.75 -13.94
C SER A 77 6.56 -12.05 -12.67
N THR A 78 7.82 -11.61 -12.62
CA THR A 78 8.70 -11.82 -11.47
C THR A 78 9.06 -10.46 -10.85
N GLN A 79 8.89 -10.34 -9.53
CA GLN A 79 9.50 -9.29 -8.73
C GLN A 79 10.53 -9.94 -7.81
N GLU A 80 11.77 -9.45 -7.83
CA GLU A 80 12.86 -10.03 -7.04
C GLU A 80 12.50 -10.02 -5.55
N GLY A 81 12.60 -11.18 -4.89
CA GLY A 81 12.28 -11.33 -3.47
C GLY A 81 10.79 -11.32 -3.12
N CYS A 82 9.89 -11.39 -4.10
CA CYS A 82 8.44 -11.34 -3.88
C CYS A 82 7.70 -12.56 -4.42
N ASN A 83 6.71 -13.02 -3.64
CA ASN A 83 5.78 -14.07 -4.02
C ASN A 83 4.37 -13.49 -4.14
N PRO A 84 3.80 -13.40 -5.35
CA PRO A 84 2.47 -12.84 -5.52
C PRO A 84 1.41 -13.75 -4.90
N ALA A 85 0.35 -13.13 -4.42
CA ALA A 85 -0.87 -13.75 -3.94
C ALA A 85 -2.08 -13.07 -4.57
N CYS A 86 -3.14 -13.81 -4.82
CA CYS A 86 -4.44 -13.27 -5.13
C CYS A 86 -5.24 -13.18 -3.82
N VAL A 87 -5.67 -11.97 -3.47
CA VAL A 87 -6.44 -11.69 -2.26
C VAL A 87 -7.86 -11.40 -2.66
N VAL A 88 -8.81 -12.20 -2.16
CA VAL A 88 -10.24 -12.06 -2.43
C VAL A 88 -10.94 -11.53 -1.19
N PHE A 89 -11.66 -10.42 -1.34
CA PHE A 89 -12.37 -9.77 -0.26
C PHE A 89 -13.78 -10.34 -0.12
N GLU A 90 -14.14 -10.77 1.09
CA GLU A 90 -15.44 -11.38 1.37
C GLU A 90 -16.61 -10.42 1.15
N ASP A 91 -16.45 -9.15 1.54
CA ASP A 91 -17.53 -8.15 1.51
C ASP A 91 -17.84 -7.69 0.07
N THR A 92 -16.81 -7.50 -0.74
CA THR A 92 -16.95 -6.95 -2.11
C THR A 92 -16.96 -8.03 -3.18
N LYS A 93 -16.55 -9.26 -2.83
CA LYS A 93 -16.36 -10.38 -3.78
C LYS A 93 -15.44 -9.99 -4.95
N THR A 94 -14.45 -9.13 -4.68
CA THR A 94 -13.43 -8.69 -5.64
C THR A 94 -12.07 -9.30 -5.29
N ALA A 95 -11.19 -9.40 -6.29
CA ALA A 95 -9.84 -9.91 -6.11
C ALA A 95 -8.77 -8.89 -6.55
N GLU A 96 -7.66 -8.88 -5.82
CA GLU A 96 -6.50 -8.05 -6.12
C GLU A 96 -5.20 -8.85 -5.96
N ILE A 97 -4.16 -8.44 -6.70
CA ILE A 97 -2.82 -9.03 -6.57
C ILE A 97 -2.10 -8.34 -5.41
N ASN A 98 -1.69 -9.13 -4.42
CA ASN A 98 -0.85 -8.69 -3.30
C ASN A 98 0.54 -9.35 -3.40
N TRP A 99 1.60 -8.56 -3.45
CA TRP A 99 2.97 -9.05 -3.50
C TRP A 99 3.52 -9.25 -2.09
N ARG A 100 3.66 -10.52 -1.66
CA ARG A 100 4.29 -10.86 -0.38
C ARG A 100 5.80 -10.92 -0.58
N CYS A 101 6.47 -9.79 -0.36
CA CYS A 101 7.92 -9.72 -0.42
C CYS A 101 8.58 -10.18 0.88
N THR A 102 9.59 -11.04 0.80
CA THR A 102 10.41 -11.41 1.97
C THR A 102 11.27 -10.21 2.38
N GLY A 103 11.21 -9.83 3.66
CA GLY A 103 11.88 -8.64 4.21
C GLY A 103 10.94 -7.63 4.89
N LEU A 104 9.69 -8.02 5.20
CA LEU A 104 8.58 -7.12 5.49
C LEU A 104 7.93 -7.09 6.95
N THR A 105 8.46 -6.43 8.03
CA THR A 105 7.82 -5.66 9.21
C THR A 105 7.57 -4.06 9.19
N GLU A 106 6.39 -3.46 8.85
CA GLU A 106 6.24 -2.07 8.23
C GLU A 106 7.50 -1.55 7.53
N PRO A 107 7.90 -2.19 6.44
CA PRO A 107 9.24 -2.74 6.54
C PRO A 107 10.14 -2.61 5.38
N GLY A 108 11.43 -2.59 5.68
CA GLY A 108 12.39 -2.38 4.62
C GLY A 108 12.21 -0.99 4.04
N THR A 109 11.61 -0.03 4.79
CA THR A 109 12.11 1.33 4.71
C THR A 109 13.55 1.24 5.19
N SER A 110 14.43 0.98 4.23
CA SER A 110 15.86 0.97 4.42
C SER A 110 16.28 2.25 5.12
N THR A 111 17.34 2.19 5.90
CA THR A 111 17.75 3.31 6.76
C THR A 111 17.88 4.62 5.97
N ASP A 112 18.31 4.56 4.70
CA ASP A 112 18.28 5.69 3.76
C ASP A 112 16.87 6.27 3.56
N LYS A 113 15.85 5.45 3.27
CA LYS A 113 14.48 5.92 3.05
C LYS A 113 13.86 6.51 4.31
N ALA A 114 14.11 5.89 5.48
CA ALA A 114 13.61 6.40 6.75
C ALA A 114 14.20 7.78 7.06
N ILE A 115 15.52 7.92 6.88
CA ILE A 115 16.22 9.19 7.09
C ILE A 115 15.87 10.22 6.03
N GLN A 116 15.71 9.81 4.77
CA GLN A 116 15.29 10.69 3.67
C GLN A 116 13.92 11.28 3.96
N LYS A 117 12.97 10.49 4.46
CA LYS A 117 11.65 10.99 4.88
C LYS A 117 11.77 12.07 5.95
N LEU A 118 12.57 11.84 7.01
CA LEU A 118 12.80 12.83 8.07
C LEU A 118 13.40 14.13 7.54
N LEU A 119 14.34 14.03 6.60
CA LEU A 119 14.97 15.20 5.98
C LEU A 119 14.01 15.93 5.02
N ILE A 120 13.13 15.22 4.30
CA ILE A 120 12.09 15.85 3.47
C ILE A 120 11.08 16.59 4.34
N GLU A 121 10.66 16.01 5.47
CA GLU A 121 9.78 16.68 6.44
C GLU A 121 10.42 17.97 6.97
N LYS A 122 11.73 17.95 7.26
CA LYS A 122 12.49 19.13 7.66
C LYS A 122 12.69 20.13 6.51
N TYR A 123 12.84 19.66 5.28
CA TYR A 123 13.11 20.48 4.09
C TYR A 123 12.13 20.23 2.92
N PRO A 124 10.84 20.59 3.06
CA PRO A 124 9.81 20.19 2.08
C PRO A 124 10.04 20.69 0.66
N LYS A 125 10.75 21.82 0.50
CA LYS A 125 11.08 22.41 -0.82
C LYS A 125 11.98 21.53 -1.70
N TYR A 126 12.56 20.46 -1.15
CA TYR A 126 13.42 19.51 -1.87
C TYR A 126 12.83 18.10 -1.94
N ALA A 127 11.53 17.91 -1.65
CA ALA A 127 10.92 16.58 -1.58
C ALA A 127 11.22 15.68 -2.81
N ASP A 128 11.26 16.28 -4.01
CA ASP A 128 11.47 15.56 -5.26
C ASP A 128 12.95 15.35 -5.64
N THR A 129 13.87 16.08 -5.00
CA THR A 129 15.29 16.14 -5.40
C THR A 129 16.26 15.73 -4.30
N LEU A 130 15.79 15.63 -3.05
CA LEU A 130 16.59 15.24 -1.90
C LEU A 130 16.85 13.73 -1.94
N PHE A 131 18.11 13.32 -1.85
CA PHE A 131 18.47 11.91 -1.65
C PHE A 131 19.53 11.76 -0.55
N VAL A 132 19.53 10.59 0.07
CA VAL A 132 20.41 10.23 1.19
C VAL A 132 21.34 9.10 0.74
N ASN A 133 22.60 9.17 1.13
CA ASN A 133 23.57 8.10 0.95
C ASN A 133 24.15 7.70 2.31
N ILE A 134 23.88 6.46 2.74
CA ILE A 134 24.41 5.90 3.99
C ILE A 134 25.88 5.53 3.78
N LEU A 135 26.76 6.06 4.64
CA LEU A 135 28.19 5.70 4.62
C LEU A 135 28.54 4.66 5.67
N GLN A 136 27.94 4.78 6.87
CA GLN A 136 28.08 3.80 7.93
C GLN A 136 26.75 3.63 8.65
N GLU A 137 26.45 2.40 9.06
CA GLU A 137 25.21 2.04 9.74
C GLU A 137 25.46 0.94 10.78
N THR A 138 24.82 1.07 11.93
CA THR A 138 24.65 0.02 12.93
C THR A 138 23.16 -0.25 13.15
N LYS A 139 22.82 -1.10 14.12
CA LYS A 139 21.41 -1.34 14.50
C LYS A 139 20.67 -0.07 14.96
N SER A 140 21.39 0.92 15.49
CA SER A 140 20.82 2.10 16.15
C SER A 140 21.39 3.44 15.68
N HIS A 141 22.45 3.45 14.86
CA HIS A 141 23.12 4.68 14.41
C HIS A 141 23.39 4.64 12.93
N ALA A 142 23.32 5.79 12.27
CA ALA A 142 23.68 5.95 10.87
C ALA A 142 24.36 7.30 10.65
N ARG A 143 25.36 7.33 9.77
CA ARG A 143 25.93 8.56 9.24
C ARG A 143 26.05 8.50 7.73
N GLY A 144 25.99 9.64 7.08
CA GLY A 144 26.14 9.71 5.64
C GLY A 144 26.03 11.10 5.07
N ASN A 145 25.70 11.15 3.77
CA ASN A 145 25.55 12.39 3.03
C ASN A 145 24.08 12.62 2.66
N VAL A 146 23.67 13.88 2.63
CA VAL A 146 22.41 14.35 2.07
C VAL A 146 22.70 15.26 0.89
N VAL A 147 22.07 15.01 -0.25
CA VAL A 147 22.15 15.88 -1.43
C VAL A 147 20.76 16.44 -1.69
N PHE A 148 20.64 17.76 -1.68
CA PHE A 148 19.35 18.44 -1.83
C PHE A 148 18.93 18.62 -3.30
N VAL A 149 19.91 18.73 -4.20
CA VAL A 149 19.69 18.94 -5.64
C VAL A 149 20.72 18.11 -6.41
N THR A 150 20.26 17.37 -7.42
CA THR A 150 21.11 16.56 -8.29
C THR A 150 22.25 17.40 -8.88
N GLY A 151 23.49 16.93 -8.68
CA GLY A 151 24.70 17.60 -9.20
C GLY A 151 25.25 18.73 -8.33
N ALA A 152 24.62 19.07 -7.20
CA ALA A 152 25.16 20.02 -6.23
C ALA A 152 25.94 19.32 -5.11
N PRO A 153 26.92 19.99 -4.48
CA PRO A 153 27.51 19.53 -3.22
C PRO A 153 26.43 19.32 -2.16
N GLY A 154 26.50 18.19 -1.46
CA GLY A 154 25.62 17.85 -0.34
C GLY A 154 26.18 18.28 1.01
N GLY A 155 25.46 17.92 2.07
CA GLY A 155 25.91 17.99 3.46
C GLY A 155 26.02 16.62 4.11
N TYR A 156 26.37 16.61 5.39
CA TYR A 156 26.41 15.40 6.21
C TYR A 156 25.12 15.27 7.03
N PHE A 157 24.80 14.04 7.44
CA PHE A 157 23.82 13.79 8.49
C PHE A 157 24.32 12.71 9.46
N PHE A 158 23.81 12.77 10.68
CA PHE A 158 23.92 11.74 11.71
C PHE A 158 22.53 11.47 12.28
N ALA A 159 22.15 10.20 12.33
CA ALA A 159 20.87 9.75 12.85
C ALA A 159 21.05 8.64 13.89
N THR A 160 20.20 8.64 14.90
CA THR A 160 20.16 7.61 15.95
C THR A 160 18.72 7.17 16.21
N LYS A 161 18.53 5.96 16.73
CA LYS A 161 17.23 5.47 17.16
C LYS A 161 16.96 5.87 18.62
N ILE A 162 15.90 6.64 18.83
CA ILE A 162 15.37 6.94 20.17
C ILE A 162 13.99 6.30 20.25
N ASP A 163 13.74 5.49 21.27
CA ASP A 163 12.54 4.67 21.41
C ASP A 163 12.25 3.81 20.15
N ASN A 164 13.33 3.27 19.56
CA ASN A 164 13.31 2.47 18.33
C ASN A 164 12.84 3.20 17.06
N VAL A 165 12.77 4.53 17.09
CA VAL A 165 12.42 5.38 15.94
C VAL A 165 13.65 6.19 15.51
N TRP A 166 13.96 6.18 14.21
CA TRP A 166 15.04 7.00 13.65
C TRP A 166 14.78 8.48 13.88
N GLN A 167 15.82 9.21 14.31
CA GLN A 167 15.82 10.65 14.42
C GLN A 167 17.15 11.19 13.87
N VAL A 168 17.08 12.27 13.07
CA VAL A 168 18.27 13.00 12.62
C VAL A 168 18.67 13.96 13.73
N VAL A 169 19.82 13.71 14.36
CA VAL A 169 20.34 14.52 15.48
C VAL A 169 21.34 15.58 15.02
N PHE A 170 21.85 15.45 13.80
CA PHE A 170 22.66 16.46 13.15
C PHE A 170 22.55 16.37 11.63
N ASP A 171 22.49 17.52 10.97
CA ASP A 171 22.68 17.67 9.53
C ASP A 171 23.26 19.06 9.23
N GLY A 172 24.17 19.14 8.25
CA GLY A 172 24.80 20.41 7.91
C GLY A 172 26.02 20.31 7.00
N ASN A 173 26.53 21.50 6.64
CA ASN A 173 27.77 21.68 5.88
C ASN A 173 28.82 22.27 6.81
N GLY A 174 29.89 21.53 7.13
CA GLY A 174 30.95 22.04 8.01
C GLY A 174 31.63 20.97 8.85
N GLN A 175 32.20 21.39 9.98
CA GLN A 175 32.82 20.50 10.96
C GLN A 175 31.76 19.62 11.64
N ILE A 176 32.09 18.34 11.79
CA ILE A 176 31.25 17.37 12.52
C ILE A 176 31.55 17.55 14.01
N PRO A 177 30.55 17.86 14.86
CA PRO A 177 30.79 18.12 16.27
C PRO A 177 31.03 16.82 17.05
N CYS A 178 32.08 16.80 17.89
CA CYS A 178 32.45 15.60 18.67
C CYS A 178 31.46 15.27 19.80
N ASN A 179 30.58 16.21 20.19
CA ASN A 179 29.52 15.98 21.18
C ASN A 179 28.43 15.01 20.70
N LEU A 180 28.44 14.59 19.43
CA LEU A 180 27.60 13.49 18.94
C LEU A 180 27.83 12.17 19.70
N SER A 181 28.97 12.04 20.38
CA SER A 181 29.22 10.95 21.32
C SER A 181 28.18 10.84 22.45
N GLU A 182 27.53 11.95 22.84
CA GLU A 182 26.45 11.96 23.84
C GLU A 182 25.20 11.20 23.35
N TYR A 183 25.01 11.09 22.03
CA TYR A 183 23.97 10.26 21.41
C TYR A 183 24.40 8.79 21.21
N GLY A 184 25.56 8.40 21.74
CA GLY A 184 26.07 7.04 21.73
C GLY A 184 26.68 6.58 20.40
N PHE A 185 27.09 7.50 19.53
CA PHE A 185 27.75 7.14 18.27
C PHE A 185 29.09 6.44 18.52
N PRO A 186 29.39 5.33 17.82
CA PRO A 186 30.70 4.69 17.87
C PRO A 186 31.84 5.63 17.49
N ALA A 187 33.02 5.45 18.10
CA ALA A 187 34.19 6.28 17.81
C ALA A 187 34.61 6.22 16.32
N GLU A 188 34.40 5.08 15.66
CA GLU A 188 34.62 4.91 14.22
C GLU A 188 33.70 5.80 13.34
N MET A 189 32.49 6.10 13.83
CA MET A 189 31.59 7.04 13.17
C MET A 189 31.95 8.50 13.44
N LEU A 190 32.83 8.78 14.42
CA LEU A 190 33.23 10.13 14.83
C LEU A 190 34.72 10.41 14.57
N SER A 191 35.41 9.57 13.80
CA SER A 191 36.86 9.68 13.59
C SER A 191 37.32 10.98 12.92
N ASP A 192 36.39 11.69 12.26
CA ASP A 192 36.59 12.95 11.54
C ASP A 192 35.87 14.14 12.21
N CYS A 193 35.44 13.99 13.47
CA CYS A 193 34.88 15.10 14.23
C CYS A 193 35.97 16.13 14.59
N ALA A 194 35.56 17.39 14.80
CA ALA A 194 36.43 18.48 15.23
C ALA A 194 35.68 19.46 16.13
N GLU A 195 36.42 20.12 17.03
CA GLU A 195 35.95 21.22 17.89
C GLU A 195 36.32 22.60 17.33
#